data_AF-A0A6C0J2V9-F1
#
_entry.id   AF-A0A6C0J2V9-F1
#
_cell.length_a   1.000
_cell.length_b   1.000
_cell.length_c   1.000
_cell.angle_alpha   90.00
_cell.angle_beta   90.00
_cell.angle_gamma   90.00
#
_symmetry.space_group_name_H-M   'P 1'
#
loop_
_entity.id
_entity.type
_entity.pdbx_description
1 polymer ?
#
loop_
_entity_poly.entity_id
_entity_poly.type
_entity_poly.pdbx_seq_one_letter_code
_entity_poly.pdbx_strand_id
1 'polypeptide(L)'
;MANIFSIILDDFASKKYRIFGLSAYDFIGTLVIVFFIHLYMWNNPINISKKEIEERTIVMYLVSLVFLFITSIGIGVLFHYMFNQTSQFSYNLGFNGKRNLPVVINLL
;
A
#
# COMPACT_ATOMS: atom_id res chain seq x y z
N MET A 1 -15.07 -27.43 -5.82
CA MET A 1 -13.79 -27.18 -6.51
C MET A 1 -13.39 -25.75 -6.23
N ALA A 2 -12.35 -25.52 -5.44
CA ALA A 2 -11.83 -24.16 -5.22
C ALA A 2 -11.25 -23.63 -6.54
N ASN A 3 -11.56 -22.38 -6.88
CA ASN A 3 -11.15 -21.77 -8.13
C ASN A 3 -9.63 -21.50 -8.06
N ILE A 4 -8.85 -21.83 -9.08
CA ILE A 4 -7.40 -21.60 -9.08
C ILE A 4 -7.07 -20.12 -8.78
N PHE A 5 -7.95 -19.22 -9.22
CA PHE A 5 -7.87 -17.80 -8.93
C PHE A 5 -7.97 -17.47 -7.43
N SER A 6 -8.81 -18.18 -6.67
CA SER A 6 -8.93 -17.96 -5.22
C SER A 6 -7.69 -18.46 -4.47
N ILE A 7 -7.10 -19.57 -4.92
CA ILE A 7 -5.87 -20.12 -4.33
C ILE A 7 -4.69 -19.14 -4.51
N ILE A 8 -4.56 -18.54 -5.70
CA ILE A 8 -3.50 -17.55 -5.98
C ILE A 8 -3.70 -16.28 -5.16
N LEU A 9 -4.94 -15.79 -5.04
CA LEU A 9 -5.27 -14.64 -4.20
C LEU A 9 -4.93 -14.89 -2.73
N ASP A 10 -5.30 -16.07 -2.20
CA ASP A 10 -5.01 -16.46 -0.83
C ASP A 10 -3.51 -16.56 -0.55
N ASP A 11 -2.71 -17.02 -1.52
CA ASP A 11 -1.26 -17.13 -1.36
C ASP A 11 -0.57 -15.76 -1.36
N PHE A 12 -1.00 -14.83 -2.23
CA PHE A 12 -0.59 -13.42 -2.19
C PHE A 12 -1.03 -12.70 -0.91
N ALA A 13 -2.14 -13.16 -0.32
CA ALA A 13 -2.67 -12.69 0.96
C ALA A 13 -2.11 -13.50 2.14
N SER A 14 -1.22 -14.46 1.95
CA SER A 14 -0.69 -15.21 3.09
C SER A 14 0.51 -14.48 3.71
N LYS A 15 0.80 -14.74 5.00
CA LYS A 15 1.98 -14.23 5.73
C LYS A 15 3.32 -14.55 5.05
N LYS A 16 3.33 -15.40 4.02
CA LYS A 16 4.51 -15.91 3.32
C LYS A 16 5.17 -14.86 2.43
N TYR A 17 4.43 -13.86 1.93
CA TYR A 17 4.95 -12.79 1.08
C TYR A 17 4.75 -11.40 1.71
N ARG A 18 5.45 -11.15 2.83
CA ARG A 18 5.50 -9.83 3.46
C ARG A 18 6.82 -9.16 3.15
N ILE A 19 6.77 -7.95 2.60
CA ILE A 19 7.94 -7.11 2.34
C ILE A 19 7.85 -5.94 3.34
N PHE A 20 8.92 -5.65 4.09
CA PHE A 20 8.90 -4.60 5.14
C PHE A 20 7.74 -4.68 6.17
N GLY A 21 7.18 -5.86 6.40
CA GLY A 21 6.03 -6.04 7.30
C GLY A 21 4.66 -5.68 6.71
N LEU A 22 4.63 -5.21 5.46
CA LEU A 22 3.43 -4.96 4.65
C LEU A 22 3.10 -6.19 3.79
N SER A 23 1.82 -6.46 3.55
CA SER A 23 1.44 -7.48 2.57
C SER A 23 1.64 -6.95 1.14
N ALA A 24 1.78 -7.85 0.16
CA ALA A 24 1.84 -7.45 -1.25
C ALA A 24 0.60 -6.64 -1.68
N TYR A 25 -0.57 -6.91 -1.07
CA TYR A 25 -1.80 -6.14 -1.29
C TYR A 25 -1.68 -4.69 -0.84
N ASP A 26 -1.10 -4.43 0.34
CA ASP A 26 -0.87 -3.08 0.85
C ASP A 26 0.01 -2.27 -0.10
N PHE A 27 1.05 -2.93 -0.62
CA PHE A 27 1.94 -2.34 -1.59
C PHE A 27 1.20 -1.98 -2.88
N ILE A 28 0.48 -2.92 -3.48
CA ILE A 28 -0.24 -2.67 -4.73
C ILE A 28 -1.29 -1.57 -4.54
N GLY A 29 -2.06 -1.62 -3.45
CA GLY A 29 -3.05 -0.60 -3.12
C GLY A 29 -2.42 0.79 -2.96
N THR A 30 -1.32 0.87 -2.21
CA THR A 30 -0.55 2.12 -2.05
C THR A 30 -0.04 2.63 -3.40
N LEU A 31 0.55 1.76 -4.23
CA LEU A 31 1.07 2.15 -5.54
C LEU A 31 -0.04 2.68 -6.45
N VAL A 32 -1.21 2.04 -6.48
CA VAL A 32 -2.35 2.49 -7.29
C VAL A 32 -2.85 3.86 -6.81
N ILE A 33 -3.07 4.03 -5.51
CA ILE A 33 -3.54 5.30 -4.93
C ILE A 33 -2.53 6.42 -5.21
N VAL A 34 -1.25 6.16 -4.96
CA VAL A 34 -0.16 7.13 -5.16
C VAL A 34 -0.03 7.51 -6.63
N PHE A 35 -0.20 6.56 -7.55
CA PHE A 35 -0.21 6.83 -8.99
C PHE A 35 -1.34 7.78 -9.39
N PHE A 36 -2.58 7.56 -8.90
CA PHE A 36 -3.68 8.46 -9.19
C PHE A 36 -3.49 9.85 -8.60
N ILE A 37 -2.98 9.95 -7.37
CA ILE A 37 -2.65 11.23 -6.74
C ILE A 37 -1.59 11.97 -7.56
N HIS A 38 -0.53 11.28 -7.96
CA HIS A 38 0.54 11.86 -8.78
C HIS A 38 0.01 12.37 -10.12
N LEU A 39 -0.78 11.55 -10.83
CA LEU A 39 -1.39 11.93 -12.10
C LEU A 39 -2.29 13.17 -11.94
N TYR A 40 -3.10 13.22 -10.88
CA TYR A 40 -3.96 14.36 -10.60
C TYR A 40 -3.15 15.63 -10.34
N MET A 41 -2.13 15.56 -9.48
CA MET A 41 -1.26 16.69 -9.14
C MET A 41 -0.41 17.16 -10.33
N TRP A 42 0.02 16.23 -11.18
CA TRP A 42 0.75 16.55 -12.39
C TRP A 42 -0.13 17.31 -13.37
N ASN A 43 -1.38 16.88 -13.57
CA ASN A 43 -2.29 17.53 -14.52
C ASN A 43 -2.92 18.83 -13.99
N ASN A 44 -3.04 19.00 -12.67
CA ASN A 44 -3.67 20.15 -12.03
C ASN A 44 -2.71 20.87 -11.06
N PRO A 45 -1.63 21.49 -11.58
CA PRO A 45 -0.71 22.24 -10.76
C PRO A 45 -1.38 23.48 -10.15
N ILE A 46 -1.28 23.64 -8.83
CA ILE A 46 -1.96 24.72 -8.09
C ILE A 46 -1.24 26.08 -8.27
N ASN A 47 0.10 26.09 -8.25
CA ASN A 47 0.90 27.32 -8.22
C ASN A 47 2.10 27.26 -9.17
N ILE A 48 1.84 27.09 -10.47
CA ILE A 48 2.90 26.99 -11.48
C ILE A 48 2.47 27.76 -12.73
N SER A 49 3.38 28.53 -13.32
CA SER A 49 3.10 29.31 -14.53
C SER A 49 2.92 28.41 -15.76
N LYS A 50 2.23 28.91 -16.79
CA LYS A 50 2.07 28.18 -18.06
C LYS A 50 3.41 27.81 -18.70
N LYS A 51 4.38 28.73 -18.64
CA LYS A 51 5.73 28.51 -19.17
C LYS A 51 6.43 27.34 -18.47
N GLU A 52 6.36 27.27 -17.15
CA GLU A 52 6.93 26.16 -16.39
C GLU A 52 6.22 24.83 -16.65
N ILE A 53 4.92 24.86 -16.97
CA ILE A 53 4.18 23.65 -17.38
C ILE A 53 4.69 23.13 -18.73
N GLU A 54 4.95 24.02 -19.68
CA GLU A 54 5.48 23.68 -21.01
C GLU A 54 6.91 23.12 -20.94
N GLU A 55 7.70 23.56 -19.95
CA GLU A 55 9.07 23.08 -19.72
C GLU A 55 9.12 21.71 -19.02
N ARG A 56 7.97 21.14 -18.61
CA ARG A 56 7.92 19.84 -17.95
C ARG A 56 8.32 18.72 -18.90
N THR A 57 9.31 17.94 -18.47
CA THR A 57 9.75 16.76 -19.21
C THR A 57 9.19 15.48 -18.61
N ILE A 58 9.12 14.43 -19.43
CA ILE A 58 8.75 13.08 -18.99
C ILE A 58 9.73 12.54 -17.92
N VAL A 59 11.00 12.98 -17.95
CA VAL A 59 11.98 12.59 -16.93
C VAL A 59 11.61 13.17 -15.57
N MET A 60 11.18 14.43 -15.51
CA MET A 60 10.69 15.06 -14.27
C MET A 60 9.44 14.36 -13.74
N TYR A 61 8.54 13.94 -14.65
CA TYR A 61 7.38 13.12 -14.28
C TYR A 61 7.82 11.81 -13.61
N LEU A 62 8.71 11.04 -14.24
CA LEU A 62 9.16 9.76 -13.72
C LEU A 62 9.91 9.88 -12.40
N VAL A 63 10.83 10.86 -12.30
CA VAL A 63 11.58 11.11 -11.06
C VAL A 63 10.63 11.47 -9.93
N SER A 64 9.70 12.39 -10.14
CA SER A 64 8.73 12.78 -9.11
C SER A 64 7.80 11.62 -8.71
N LEU A 65 7.41 10.77 -9.65
CA LEU A 65 6.61 9.56 -9.37
C LEU A 65 7.38 8.57 -8.50
N VAL A 66 8.66 8.31 -8.81
CA VAL A 66 9.52 7.43 -8.02
C VAL A 66 9.72 7.97 -6.60
N PHE A 67 10.00 9.26 -6.46
CA PHE A 67 10.10 9.90 -5.14
C PHE A 67 8.80 9.73 -4.35
N LEU A 68 7.65 9.99 -4.98
CA LEU A 68 6.35 9.86 -4.34
C LEU A 68 6.09 8.41 -3.88
N PHE A 69 6.44 7.40 -4.68
CA PHE A 69 6.33 6.00 -4.28
C PHE A 69 7.23 5.66 -3.08
N ILE A 70 8.50 6.04 -3.10
CA ILE A 70 9.44 5.76 -2.00
C ILE A 70 8.92 6.41 -0.70
N THR A 71 8.52 7.68 -0.77
CA THR A 71 7.99 8.41 0.40
C THR A 71 6.70 7.77 0.91
N SER A 72 5.78 7.39 0.03
CA SER A 72 4.50 6.79 0.42
C SER A 72 4.67 5.41 1.04
N ILE A 73 5.58 4.59 0.52
CA ILE A 73 5.97 3.32 1.12
C ILE A 73 6.55 3.56 2.52
N GLY A 74 7.48 4.52 2.66
CA GLY A 74 8.07 4.88 3.94
C GLY A 74 7.02 5.31 4.97
N ILE A 75 6.08 6.16 4.56
CA ILE A 75 4.94 6.57 5.38
C ILE A 75 4.06 5.37 5.75
N GLY A 76 3.76 4.48 4.80
CA GLY A 76 2.98 3.26 5.03
C GLY A 76 3.64 2.34 6.07
N VAL A 77 4.95 2.13 5.97
CA VAL A 77 5.73 1.37 6.95
C VAL A 77 5.70 2.03 8.33
N LEU A 78 5.89 3.35 8.40
CA LEU A 78 5.82 4.10 9.66
C LEU A 78 4.43 4.00 10.31
N PHE A 79 3.35 4.10 9.54
CA PHE A 79 2.01 3.92 10.07
C PHE A 79 1.77 2.51 10.60
N HIS A 80 2.24 1.49 9.89
CA HIS A 80 2.18 0.11 10.37
C HIS A 80 2.92 -0.07 11.70
N TYR A 81 4.08 0.56 11.84
CA TYR A 81 4.86 0.55 13.08
C TYR A 81 4.13 1.28 14.21
N MET A 82 3.65 2.50 13.98
CA MET A 82 2.99 3.33 15.00
C MET A 82 1.68 2.71 15.52
N PHE A 83 0.87 2.12 14.63
CA PHE A 83 -0.42 1.56 15.02
C PHE A 83 -0.35 0.09 15.44
N ASN A 84 0.83 -0.52 15.44
CA ASN A 84 1.05 -1.95 15.71
C ASN A 84 0.08 -2.85 14.91
N GLN A 85 -0.36 -2.37 13.75
CA GLN A 85 -1.39 -2.98 12.89
C GLN A 85 -0.71 -4.01 11.99
N THR A 86 -1.17 -5.26 12.04
CA THR A 86 -0.76 -6.29 11.09
C THR A 86 -1.60 -6.15 9.82
N SER A 87 -1.44 -5.04 9.10
CA SER A 87 -2.33 -4.82 7.96
C SER A 87 -2.07 -5.80 6.81
N GLN A 88 -3.21 -6.13 6.22
CA GLN A 88 -3.41 -6.75 4.93
C GLN A 88 -4.60 -5.98 4.35
N PHE A 89 -4.32 -4.73 3.98
CA PHE A 89 -5.08 -3.50 3.65
C PHE A 89 -6.47 -3.24 4.22
N SER A 90 -6.88 -4.06 5.15
CA SER A 90 -6.59 -3.92 6.56
C SER A 90 -7.52 -4.97 7.10
N TYR A 91 -7.00 -6.20 7.01
CA TYR A 91 -7.76 -7.43 6.76
C TYR A 91 -8.66 -7.46 5.49
N ASN A 92 -8.47 -6.57 4.52
CA ASN A 92 -9.38 -6.20 3.43
C ASN A 92 -10.69 -5.53 3.90
N LEU A 93 -10.54 -4.51 4.75
CA LEU A 93 -11.56 -3.53 5.20
C LEU A 93 -12.26 -3.83 6.53
N GLY A 94 -11.72 -4.74 7.33
CA GLY A 94 -11.93 -4.68 8.78
C GLY A 94 -10.57 -4.77 9.45
N PHE A 95 -9.93 -3.77 10.05
CA PHE A 95 -10.46 -2.66 10.81
C PHE A 95 -11.66 -3.02 11.74
N ASN A 96 -12.24 -4.24 11.78
CA ASN A 96 -12.00 -5.44 12.65
C ASN A 96 -11.54 -5.27 14.11
N GLY A 97 -12.04 -6.22 14.93
CA GLY A 97 -11.26 -7.18 15.76
C GLY A 97 -11.82 -8.63 15.59
N LYS A 98 -11.23 -9.76 16.05
CA LYS A 98 -10.02 -10.05 16.87
C LYS A 98 -9.30 -11.33 16.40
N ARG A 99 -7.98 -11.44 16.66
CA ARG A 99 -7.31 -12.75 16.76
C ARG A 99 -7.82 -13.47 18.01
N ASN A 100 -8.63 -14.51 17.84
CA ASN A 100 -8.80 -15.56 18.85
C ASN A 100 -8.27 -16.87 18.29
N LEU A 101 -7.50 -17.59 19.13
CA LEU A 101 -7.55 -19.03 19.40
C LEU A 101 -6.14 -19.59 19.66
N PRO A 102 -5.96 -20.56 20.57
CA PRO A 102 -6.70 -20.87 21.79
C PRO A 102 -5.94 -20.37 23.04
N VAL A 103 -6.68 -20.01 24.10
CA VAL A 103 -6.10 -20.09 25.44
C VAL A 103 -5.82 -21.56 25.65
N VAL A 104 -4.55 -21.96 25.67
CA VAL A 104 -4.16 -23.22 26.27
C VAL A 104 -4.38 -23.03 27.77
N ILE A 105 -5.61 -23.27 28.21
CA ILE A 105 -5.86 -23.52 29.62
C ILE A 105 -5.25 -24.91 29.83
N ASN A 106 -3.98 -24.93 30.27
CA ASN A 106 -3.47 -26.09 30.98
C ASN A 106 -4.20 -26.15 32.31
N LEU A 107 -5.40 -26.73 32.28
CA LEU A 107 -5.98 -27.38 33.43
C LEU A 107 -5.64 -28.85 33.27
N LEU A 108 -4.73 -29.28 34.15
CA LEU A 108 -4.10 -30.59 34.34
C LEU A 108 -2.62 -30.62 33.97
#